data_AF-A0A949YRQ9-F1
#
_entry.id   AF-A0A949YRQ9-F1
#
_cell.length_a   1.000
_cell.length_b   1.000
_cell.length_c   1.000
_cell.angle_alpha   90.00
_cell.angle_beta   90.00
_cell.angle_gamma   90.00
#
_symmetry.space_group_name_H-M   'P 1'
#
loop_
_entity.id
_entity.type
_entity.pdbx_description
1 polymer ?
#
loop_
_entity_poly.entity_id
_entity_poly.type
_entity_poly.pdbx_seq_one_letter_code
_entity_poly.pdbx_strand_id
1 'polypeptide(L)'
;MTQTRAMLWPALLLVLAGSVRAQTAPDLGATSWQLVKFQSSDGSTLSPDDKAKYTVTFGVDGSASVRIDCNRGHATWKSPGPNQLVFSPLALRRAMCPPAPLNDRIPRD
;
A
#
# COMPACT_ATOMS: atom_id res chain seq x y z
N MET A 1 -71.02 33.40 8.94
CA MET A 1 -69.67 33.42 8.32
C MET A 1 -68.65 33.17 9.43
N THR A 2 -68.13 31.95 9.52
CA THR A 2 -67.11 31.55 10.50
C THR A 2 -65.96 30.98 9.69
N GLN A 3 -64.80 31.64 9.75
CA GLN A 3 -63.64 31.41 8.91
C GLN A 3 -62.74 30.34 9.54
N THR A 4 -62.66 29.17 8.91
CA THR A 4 -61.83 28.04 9.34
C THR A 4 -60.37 28.31 8.96
N ARG A 5 -59.49 28.46 9.97
CA ARG A 5 -58.04 28.61 9.78
C ARG A 5 -57.42 27.27 9.42
N ALA A 6 -56.94 27.14 8.18
CA ALA A 6 -56.13 26.00 7.74
C ALA A 6 -54.75 26.03 8.42
N MET A 7 -54.44 25.01 9.23
CA MET A 7 -53.10 24.75 9.75
C MET A 7 -52.27 24.08 8.66
N LEU A 8 -51.26 24.79 8.16
CA LEU A 8 -50.23 24.24 7.27
C LEU A 8 -49.12 23.61 8.12
N TRP A 9 -49.00 22.29 8.06
CA TRP A 9 -47.93 21.53 8.72
C TRP A 9 -46.68 21.59 7.83
N PRO A 10 -45.51 22.05 8.31
CA PRO A 10 -44.29 21.93 7.53
C PRO A 10 -43.87 20.46 7.48
N ALA A 11 -43.79 19.91 6.27
CA ALA A 11 -43.21 18.59 6.02
C ALA A 11 -41.71 18.63 6.34
N LEU A 12 -41.30 17.93 7.40
CA LEU A 12 -39.91 17.78 7.80
C LEU A 12 -39.22 16.80 6.83
N LEU A 13 -38.44 17.35 5.88
CA LEU A 13 -37.55 16.57 5.01
C LEU A 13 -36.40 16.00 5.84
N LEU A 14 -36.49 14.71 6.17
CA LEU A 14 -35.42 13.96 6.82
C LEU A 14 -34.33 13.65 5.79
N VAL A 15 -33.23 14.41 5.81
CA VAL A 15 -32.05 14.09 4.99
C VAL A 15 -31.28 12.97 5.69
N LEU A 16 -31.37 11.74 5.16
CA LEU A 16 -30.54 10.62 5.58
C LEU A 16 -29.10 10.87 5.11
N ALA A 17 -28.28 11.47 5.98
CA ALA A 17 -26.84 11.55 5.78
C ALA A 17 -26.24 10.14 5.96
N GLY A 18 -26.18 9.38 4.87
CA GLY A 18 -25.47 8.10 4.82
C GLY A 18 -23.99 8.34 5.11
N SER A 19 -23.52 7.84 6.26
CA SER A 19 -22.09 7.87 6.59
C SER A 19 -21.35 6.93 5.64
N VAL A 20 -20.63 7.47 4.66
CA VAL A 20 -19.66 6.70 3.88
C VAL A 20 -18.53 6.34 4.84
N ARG A 21 -18.46 5.08 5.28
CA ARG A 21 -17.29 4.58 5.99
C ARG A 21 -16.13 4.63 4.99
N ALA A 22 -15.21 5.57 5.20
CA ALA A 22 -13.93 5.51 4.52
C ALA A 22 -13.30 4.17 4.93
N GLN A 23 -13.20 3.24 3.98
CA GLN A 23 -12.46 2.00 4.20
C GLN A 23 -11.01 2.42 4.41
N THR A 24 -10.56 2.47 5.67
CA THR A 24 -9.16 2.72 5.97
C THR A 24 -8.36 1.64 5.23
N ALA A 25 -7.43 2.06 4.38
CA ALA A 25 -6.57 1.13 3.68
C ALA A 25 -5.83 0.26 4.71
N PRO A 26 -5.44 -0.99 4.36
CA PRO A 26 -4.73 -1.87 5.28
C PRO A 26 -3.49 -1.14 5.82
N ASP A 27 -3.40 -1.02 7.14
CA ASP A 27 -2.23 -0.43 7.77
C ASP A 27 -1.10 -1.46 7.77
N LEU A 28 -0.10 -1.24 6.92
CA LEU A 28 1.11 -2.06 6.89
C LEU A 28 2.12 -1.63 7.96
N GLY A 29 1.86 -0.56 8.72
CA GLY A 29 2.75 -0.07 9.77
C GLY A 29 3.15 -1.16 10.77
N ALA A 30 4.42 -1.12 11.18
CA ALA A 30 5.05 -2.12 12.06
C ALA A 30 5.06 -3.57 11.54
N THR A 31 4.86 -3.78 10.23
CA THR A 31 4.98 -5.10 9.61
C THR A 31 6.32 -5.29 8.88
N SER A 32 6.73 -6.55 8.73
CA SER A 32 7.88 -6.94 7.92
C SER A 32 7.50 -8.13 7.04
N TRP A 33 7.92 -8.06 5.78
CA TRP A 33 7.54 -9.00 4.73
C TRP A 33 8.78 -9.56 4.05
N GLN A 34 8.70 -10.82 3.65
CA GLN A 34 9.69 -11.51 2.86
C GLN A 34 9.14 -11.82 1.47
N LEU A 35 9.96 -11.65 0.44
CA LEU A 35 9.62 -12.10 -0.90
C LEU A 35 9.57 -13.63 -0.93
N VAL A 36 8.46 -14.19 -1.41
CA VAL A 36 8.29 -15.65 -1.56
C VAL A 36 8.34 -16.10 -3.01
N LYS A 37 7.93 -15.23 -3.94
CA LYS A 37 7.86 -15.50 -5.38
C LYS A 37 7.84 -14.16 -6.12
N PHE A 38 8.57 -14.07 -7.22
CA PHE A 38 8.57 -12.94 -8.14
C PHE A 38 8.06 -13.43 -9.49
N GLN A 39 7.00 -12.79 -10.00
CA GLN A 39 6.48 -13.03 -11.33
C GLN A 39 6.89 -11.85 -12.19
N SER A 40 7.62 -12.14 -13.25
CA SER A 40 8.28 -11.11 -14.03
C SER A 40 7.46 -10.71 -15.26
N SER A 41 7.75 -9.53 -15.81
CA SER A 41 7.12 -9.00 -17.03
C SER A 41 7.27 -9.91 -18.27
N ASP A 42 8.30 -10.78 -18.30
CA ASP A 42 8.53 -11.76 -19.37
C ASP A 42 7.81 -13.11 -19.15
N GLY A 43 7.02 -13.23 -18.08
CA GLY A 43 6.31 -14.45 -17.70
C GLY A 43 7.12 -15.45 -16.89
N SER A 44 8.42 -15.21 -16.66
CA SER A 44 9.23 -16.06 -15.80
C SER A 44 8.81 -15.95 -14.33
N THR A 45 8.98 -17.04 -13.59
CA THR A 45 8.79 -17.09 -12.14
C THR A 45 10.12 -17.35 -11.47
N LEU A 46 10.51 -16.48 -10.55
CA LEU A 46 11.71 -16.60 -9.73
C LEU A 46 11.32 -16.70 -8.25
N SER A 47 12.17 -17.33 -7.45
CA SER A 47 12.02 -17.36 -5.99
C SER A 47 13.39 -17.15 -5.35
N PRO A 48 13.47 -16.49 -4.17
CA PRO A 48 14.74 -16.36 -3.47
C PRO A 48 15.32 -17.72 -3.08
N ASP A 49 16.63 -17.85 -3.16
CA ASP A 49 17.40 -18.94 -2.52
C ASP A 49 17.30 -18.83 -0.99
N ASP A 50 17.31 -17.60 -0.49
CA ASP A 50 17.09 -17.24 0.91
C ASP A 50 16.14 -16.03 0.98
N LYS A 51 14.98 -16.22 1.60
CA LYS A 51 13.97 -15.17 1.76
C LYS A 51 14.43 -14.01 2.64
N ALA A 52 15.36 -14.23 3.57
CA ALA A 52 15.90 -13.18 4.43
C ALA A 52 16.77 -12.16 3.64
N LYS A 53 17.15 -12.50 2.41
CA LYS A 53 17.84 -11.59 1.48
C LYS A 53 16.89 -10.59 0.81
N TYR A 54 15.58 -10.79 0.84
CA TYR A 54 14.61 -9.96 0.12
C TYR A 54 13.46 -9.57 1.05
N THR A 55 13.57 -8.39 1.66
CA THR A 55 12.64 -7.93 2.71
C THR A 55 12.18 -6.51 2.51
N VAL A 56 10.96 -6.21 2.97
CA VAL A 56 10.47 -4.85 3.21
C VAL A 56 9.91 -4.74 4.62
N THR A 57 10.29 -3.69 5.34
CA THR A 57 9.73 -3.34 6.64
C THR A 57 9.07 -1.98 6.54
N PHE A 58 7.81 -1.91 6.96
CA PHE A 58 6.99 -0.69 6.92
C PHE A 58 6.93 -0.08 8.33
N GLY A 59 7.48 1.11 8.50
CA GLY A 59 7.40 1.90 9.72
C GLY A 59 6.05 2.59 9.85
N VAL A 60 5.59 2.77 11.09
CA VAL A 60 4.35 3.51 11.43
C VAL A 60 4.43 5.01 11.09
N ASP A 61 5.65 5.51 10.89
CA ASP A 61 5.97 6.89 10.50
C ASP A 61 5.95 7.10 8.97
N GLY A 62 5.54 6.08 8.20
CA GLY A 62 5.57 6.13 6.74
C GLY A 62 6.95 5.84 6.14
N SER A 63 7.93 5.42 6.93
CA SER A 63 9.23 4.95 6.41
C SER A 63 9.15 3.51 5.91
N ALA A 64 9.93 3.18 4.89
CA ALA A 64 10.09 1.81 4.39
C ALA A 64 11.58 1.46 4.31
N SER A 65 11.97 0.37 4.96
CA SER A 65 13.33 -0.19 4.85
C SER A 65 13.30 -1.42 3.95
N VAL A 66 14.18 -1.44 2.95
CA VAL A 66 14.20 -2.48 1.91
C VAL A 66 15.56 -3.15 1.85
N ARG A 67 15.56 -4.48 1.70
CA ARG A 67 16.74 -5.29 1.40
C ARG A 67 16.48 -6.07 0.11
N ILE A 68 17.40 -5.96 -0.84
CA ILE A 68 17.41 -6.72 -2.09
C ILE A 68 18.80 -7.35 -2.20
N ASP A 69 18.89 -8.62 -1.83
CA ASP A 69 20.13 -9.32 -1.59
C ASP A 69 21.07 -8.54 -0.64
N CYS A 70 22.26 -8.21 -1.10
CA CYS A 70 23.24 -7.47 -0.33
C CYS A 70 22.93 -5.96 -0.28
N ASN A 71 22.09 -5.47 -1.19
CA ASN A 71 21.70 -4.06 -1.26
C ASN A 71 20.70 -3.74 -0.15
N ARG A 72 20.91 -2.60 0.50
CA ARG A 72 20.02 -2.03 1.51
C ARG A 72 19.60 -0.65 1.07
N GLY A 73 18.34 -0.31 1.32
CA GLY A 73 17.80 0.98 0.94
C GLY A 73 16.62 1.42 1.80
N HIS A 74 16.17 2.62 1.51
CA HIS A 74 15.06 3.26 2.19
C HIS A 74 14.15 3.96 1.18
N ALA A 75 12.89 4.12 1.56
CA ALA A 75 11.88 4.89 0.88
C ALA A 75 10.87 5.40 1.91
N THR A 76 9.90 6.20 1.48
CA THR A 76 8.64 6.36 2.20
C THR A 76 7.54 5.55 1.53
N TRP A 77 6.46 5.25 2.26
CA TRP A 77 5.31 4.52 1.74
C TRP A 77 3.99 5.19 2.15
N LYS A 78 2.95 4.95 1.34
CA LYS A 78 1.55 5.28 1.66
C LYS A 78 0.59 4.29 1.01
N SER A 79 -0.59 4.12 1.60
CA SER A 79 -1.70 3.37 1.02
C SER A 79 -2.93 4.29 0.88
N PRO A 80 -3.05 5.03 -0.25
CA PRO A 80 -4.06 6.07 -0.42
C PRO A 80 -5.49 5.53 -0.62
N GLY A 81 -5.63 4.22 -0.85
CA GLY A 81 -6.91 3.55 -1.02
C GLY A 81 -6.75 2.03 -1.02
N PRO A 82 -7.86 1.28 -1.09
CA PRO A 82 -7.84 -0.17 -1.15
C PRO A 82 -6.98 -0.67 -2.31
N ASN A 83 -6.17 -1.70 -2.07
CA ASN A 83 -5.28 -2.33 -3.05
C ASN A 83 -4.26 -1.37 -3.70
N GLN A 84 -3.94 -0.26 -3.05
CA GLN A 84 -2.92 0.67 -3.52
C GLN A 84 -1.77 0.74 -2.51
N LEU A 85 -0.55 0.56 -2.99
CA LEU A 85 0.67 0.78 -2.23
C LEU A 85 1.59 1.64 -3.09
N VAL A 86 2.00 2.79 -2.57
CA VAL A 86 2.86 3.73 -3.28
C VAL A 86 4.12 3.94 -2.46
N PHE A 87 5.27 3.69 -3.07
CA PHE A 87 6.57 4.05 -2.53
C PHE A 87 7.06 5.38 -3.11
N SER A 88 7.86 6.13 -2.36
CA SER A 88 8.79 7.09 -2.97
C SER A 88 9.82 6.36 -3.83
N PRO A 89 10.66 7.06 -4.62
CA PRO A 89 11.82 6.43 -5.22
C PRO A 89 12.64 5.68 -4.16
N LEU A 90 13.02 4.43 -4.47
CA LEU A 90 13.84 3.60 -3.58
C LEU A 90 15.30 4.01 -3.69
N ALA A 91 15.87 4.51 -2.61
CA ALA A 91 17.29 4.81 -2.51
C ALA A 91 18.06 3.56 -2.06
N LEU A 92 18.55 2.77 -3.02
CA LEU A 92 19.33 1.55 -2.76
C LEU A 92 20.85 1.83 -2.84
N ARG A 93 21.60 1.33 -1.87
CA ARG A 93 23.06 1.20 -2.00
C ARG A 93 23.35 0.22 -3.14
N ARG A 94 24.20 0.60 -4.09
CA ARG A 94 24.68 -0.29 -5.16
C ARG A 94 25.95 -1.01 -4.71
N ALA A 95 25.79 -2.17 -4.11
CA ALA A 95 26.89 -3.07 -3.78
C ALA A 95 27.07 -4.11 -4.90
N MET A 96 28.27 -4.68 -4.99
CA MET A 96 28.50 -5.87 -5.82
C MET A 96 27.93 -7.07 -5.07
N CYS A 97 26.68 -7.42 -5.37
CA CYS A 97 26.06 -8.63 -4.83
C CYS A 97 26.54 -9.88 -5.59
N PRO A 98 26.50 -11.05 -4.95
CA PRO A 98 26.66 -12.31 -5.66
C PRO A 98 25.70 -12.40 -6.86
N PRO A 99 26.08 -13.13 -7.94
CA PRO A 99 25.18 -13.37 -9.05
C PRO A 99 23.92 -14.09 -8.56
N ALA A 100 22.74 -13.52 -8.82
CA ALA A 100 21.45 -14.13 -8.55
C ALA A 100 20.41 -13.62 -9.57
N PRO A 101 19.55 -14.48 -10.14
CA PRO A 101 18.56 -14.06 -11.14
C PRO A 101 17.67 -12.89 -10.70
N LEU A 102 17.32 -12.84 -9.41
CA LEU A 102 16.50 -11.76 -8.84
C LEU A 102 17.23 -10.40 -8.82
N ASN A 103 18.56 -10.38 -8.70
CA ASN A 103 19.34 -9.14 -8.66
C ASN A 103 19.33 -8.45 -10.04
N ASP A 104 19.26 -9.23 -11.11
CA ASP A 104 19.20 -8.71 -12.49
C ASP A 104 17.76 -8.41 -12.92
N ARG A 105 16.78 -9.18 -12.42
CA ARG A 105 15.40 -9.09 -12.87
C ARG A 105 14.59 -7.99 -12.19
N ILE A 106 14.71 -7.84 -10.86
CA ILE A 106 13.95 -6.82 -10.11
C ILE A 106 14.19 -5.39 -10.63
N PRO A 107 15.42 -4.94 -10.97
CA PRO A 107 15.63 -3.58 -11.44
C PRO A 107 15.10 -3.27 -12.85
N ARG A 108 14.68 -4.29 -13.62
CA ARG A 108 14.22 -4.15 -15.01
C ARG A 108 12.70 -4.07 -15.13
N ASP A 109 11.99 -4.57 -14.12
CA ASP A 109 10.52 -4.61 -14.03
C ASP A 109 10.02 -3.50 -13.11
#